data_AF-A0A2S9GQZ4-F1
#
_entry.id   AF-A0A2S9GQZ4-F1
#
_cell.length_a   1.000
_cell.length_b   1.000
_cell.length_c   1.000
_cell.angle_alpha   90.00
_cell.angle_beta   90.00
_cell.angle_gamma   90.00
#
_symmetry.space_group_name_H-M   'P 1'
#
loop_
_entity.id
_entity.type
_entity.pdbx_description
1 polymer ?
#
loop_
_entity_poly.entity_id
_entity_poly.type
_entity_poly.pdbx_seq_one_letter_code
_entity_poly.pdbx_strand_id
1 'polypeptide(L)' 'SYTPTANYTGADTFSYTLNGGATATVTVTVTAIDDAPVAVGDTATVAEDSGPTVIAVLANDTDIDAGPKT' A
#
# COMPACT_ATOMS: atom_id res chain seq x y z
N SER A 1 20.24 -12.47 -3.97
CA SER A 1 18.88 -12.41 -3.41
C SER A 1 18.15 -11.25 -4.04
N TYR A 2 16.82 -11.30 -4.07
CA TYR A 2 15.95 -10.20 -4.51
C TYR A 2 14.95 -9.92 -3.38
N THR A 3 14.81 -8.66 -3.01
CA THR A 3 13.86 -8.20 -2.00
C THR A 3 13.11 -7.02 -2.63
N PRO A 4 11.81 -7.15 -2.94
CA PRO A 4 11.04 -6.03 -3.47
C PRO A 4 10.91 -4.92 -2.42
N THR A 5 10.71 -3.69 -2.86
CA THR A 5 10.29 -2.60 -1.97
C THR A 5 8.95 -2.97 -1.33
N ALA A 6 8.75 -2.65 -0.05
CA ALA A 6 7.46 -2.87 0.60
C ALA A 6 6.33 -2.20 -0.22
N ASN A 7 5.20 -2.89 -0.36
CA ASN A 7 3.98 -2.46 -1.05
C ASN A 7 4.16 -2.20 -2.57
N TYR A 8 5.28 -2.64 -3.15
CA TYR A 8 5.44 -2.63 -4.61
C TYR A 8 4.77 -3.87 -5.22
N THR A 9 4.01 -3.66 -6.28
CA THR A 9 3.44 -4.70 -7.14
C THR A 9 3.74 -4.33 -8.59
N GLY A 10 4.18 -5.29 -9.38
CA GLY A 10 4.59 -5.03 -10.76
C GLY A 10 5.72 -5.91 -11.28
N ALA A 11 6.27 -5.51 -12.41
CA ALA A 11 7.36 -6.22 -13.06
C ALA A 11 8.68 -5.48 -12.84
N ASP A 12 9.68 -6.21 -12.37
CA ASP A 12 11.07 -5.76 -12.27
C ASP A 12 11.94 -6.45 -13.31
N THR A 13 12.94 -5.73 -13.81
CA THR A 13 13.90 -6.29 -14.77
C THR A 13 15.33 -5.90 -14.42
N PHE A 14 16.26 -6.82 -14.62
CA PHE A 14 17.69 -6.55 -14.56
C PHE A 14 18.44 -7.40 -15.58
N SER A 15 19.60 -6.94 -16.04
CA SER A 15 20.43 -7.68 -16.99
C SER A 15 21.73 -8.13 -16.36
N TYR A 16 22.26 -9.25 -16.82
CA TYR A 16 23.57 -9.76 -16.42
C TYR A 16 24.39 -10.17 -17.64
N THR A 17 25.71 -10.22 -17.47
CA THR A 17 26.67 -10.58 -18.53
C THR A 17 27.49 -11.78 -18.08
N LEU A 18 27.62 -12.78 -18.94
CA LEU A 18 28.53 -13.91 -18.71
C LEU A 18 29.98 -13.50 -19.01
N ASN A 19 30.94 -14.19 -18.39
CA ASN A 19 32.35 -14.10 -18.79
C ASN A 19 32.48 -14.65 -20.23
N GLY A 20 32.51 -13.74 -21.21
CA GLY A 20 32.35 -14.05 -22.64
C GLY A 20 31.47 -13.05 -23.40
N GLY A 21 30.80 -12.13 -22.69
CA GLY A 21 30.10 -10.99 -23.27
C GLY A 21 28.63 -11.25 -23.65
N ALA A 22 28.14 -12.48 -23.50
CA ALA A 22 26.73 -12.77 -23.68
C ALA A 22 25.89 -12.16 -22.55
N THR A 23 24.80 -11.46 -22.90
CA THR A 23 23.89 -10.81 -21.96
C THR A 23 22.55 -11.54 -21.90
N ALA A 24 21.92 -11.55 -20.72
CA ALA A 24 20.54 -11.98 -20.56
C ALA A 24 19.78 -11.06 -19.60
N THR A 25 18.46 -11.03 -19.74
CA THR A 25 17.55 -10.28 -18.89
C THR A 25 16.78 -11.23 -17.98
N VAL A 26 16.71 -10.87 -16.70
CA VAL A 26 15.83 -11.49 -15.72
C VAL A 26 14.60 -10.61 -15.56
N THR A 27 13.43 -11.22 -15.66
CA THR A 27 12.14 -10.59 -15.35
C THR A 27 11.60 -11.20 -14.06
N VAL A 28 11.19 -10.35 -13.13
CA VAL A 28 10.57 -10.73 -11.86
C VAL A 28 9.16 -10.15 -11.82
N THR A 29 8.17 -10.97 -11.51
CA THR A 29 6.80 -10.50 -11.25
C THR A 29 6.57 -10.47 -9.75
N VAL A 30 6.32 -9.29 -9.20
CA VAL A 30 5.94 -9.08 -7.80
C VAL A 30 4.42 -9.08 -7.73
N THR A 31 3.87 -10.10 -7.08
CA THR A 31 2.43 -10.24 -6.88
C THR A 31 2.00 -9.47 -5.65
N ALA A 32 0.89 -8.75 -5.74
CA ALA A 32 0.27 -8.09 -4.60
C ALA A 32 -0.14 -9.12 -3.53
N ILE A 33 -0.06 -8.69 -2.27
CA ILE A 33 -0.64 -9.35 -1.10
C ILE A 33 -1.49 -8.29 -0.44
N ASP A 34 -2.73 -8.63 -0.13
CA ASP A 34 -3.70 -7.73 0.50
C ASP A 34 -3.22 -7.32 1.90
N ASP A 35 -3.06 -6.01 2.11
CA ASP A 35 -2.69 -5.37 3.35
C ASP A 35 -3.94 -4.88 4.09
N ALA A 36 -4.03 -5.17 5.39
CA ALA A 36 -5.15 -4.72 6.21
C ALA A 36 -5.18 -3.18 6.35
N PRO A 37 -6.38 -2.57 6.46
CA PRO A 37 -6.49 -1.15 6.70
C PRO A 37 -5.91 -0.75 8.07
N VAL A 38 -5.38 0.46 8.12
CA VAL A 38 -4.84 1.10 9.32
C VAL A 38 -5.83 2.14 9.80
N ALA A 39 -6.39 1.89 10.99
CA ALA A 39 -7.32 2.81 11.65
C ALA A 39 -6.57 3.94 12.37
N VAL A 40 -7.12 5.15 12.33
CA VAL A 40 -6.62 6.33 13.04
C VAL A 40 -7.72 6.86 13.96
N GLY A 41 -7.39 7.07 15.24
CA GLY A 41 -8.38 7.51 16.23
C GLY A 41 -8.97 8.88 15.89
N ASP A 42 -10.30 8.99 16.01
CA ASP A 42 -11.02 10.25 15.85
C ASP A 42 -11.14 11.03 17.14
N THR A 43 -11.15 12.35 17.02
CA THR A 43 -11.57 13.25 18.10
C THR A 43 -12.56 14.26 17.55
N ALA A 44 -13.62 14.50 18.32
CA ALA A 44 -14.62 15.51 18.01
C ALA A 44 -15.03 16.22 19.31
N THR A 45 -15.37 17.49 19.20
CA THR A 45 -16.01 18.24 20.28
C THR A 45 -17.33 18.76 19.75
N VAL A 46 -18.38 18.56 20.55
CA VAL A 46 -19.73 19.02 20.24
C VAL A 46 -20.20 19.93 21.37
N ALA A 47 -21.00 20.94 21.03
CA ALA A 47 -21.69 21.72 22.03
C ALA A 47 -22.85 20.90 22.59
N GLU A 48 -23.12 21.03 23.89
CA GLU A 48 -24.37 20.55 24.47
C GLU A 48 -25.56 21.17 23.73
N ASP A 49 -26.62 20.39 23.56
CA ASP A 49 -27.83 20.75 22.83
C ASP A 49 -27.66 21.17 21.36
N SER A 50 -26.50 20.87 20.75
CA SER A 50 -26.32 21.02 19.30
C SER A 50 -27.08 19.96 18.51
N GLY A 51 -27.36 20.26 17.24
CA GLY A 51 -27.91 19.28 16.29
C GLY A 51 -26.93 18.14 15.99
N PRO A 52 -27.35 17.14 15.21
CA PRO A 52 -26.50 16.01 14.84
C PRO A 52 -25.18 16.46 14.19
N THR A 53 -24.07 15.95 14.70
CA THR A 53 -22.73 16.17 14.13
C THR A 53 -22.29 14.90 13.42
N VAL A 54 -21.93 15.03 12.14
CA VAL A 54 -21.34 13.93 11.36
C VAL A 54 -19.87 13.81 11.74
N ILE A 55 -19.46 12.63 12.23
CA ILE A 55 -18.06 12.28 12.46
C ILE A 55 -17.69 11.29 11.35
N ALA A 56 -16.81 11.72 10.45
CA ALA A 56 -16.38 10.93 9.31
C ALA A 56 -15.26 9.95 9.73
N VAL A 57 -15.64 8.87 10.41
CA VAL A 57 -14.70 7.92 11.06
C VAL A 57 -13.73 7.21 10.11
N LEU A 58 -14.00 7.21 8.80
CA LEU A 58 -13.13 6.58 7.80
C LEU A 58 -12.18 7.57 7.11
N ALA A 59 -12.29 8.86 7.43
CA ALA A 59 -11.63 9.91 6.66
C ALA A 59 -10.11 9.95 6.87
N ASN A 60 -9.65 9.55 8.06
CA ASN A 60 -8.25 9.52 8.47
C ASN A 60 -7.61 8.12 8.41
N ASP A 61 -8.42 7.06 8.26
CA ASP A 61 -7.96 5.70 8.04
C ASP A 61 -7.24 5.57 6.70
N THR A 62 -6.36 4.57 6.53
CA THR A 62 -5.64 4.30 5.28
C THR A 62 -5.62 2.83 4.94
N ASP A 63 -5.63 2.51 3.65
CA ASP A 63 -5.43 1.16 3.12
C ASP A 63 -4.52 1.32 1.91
N ILE A 64 -3.38 0.62 1.89
CA ILE A 64 -2.36 0.83 0.86
C ILE A 64 -2.74 0.19 -0.48
N ASP A 65 -3.60 -0.83 -0.45
CA ASP A 65 -4.15 -1.49 -1.62
C ASP A 65 -5.47 -0.85 -2.10
N ALA A 66 -5.89 0.23 -1.43
CA ALA A 66 -7.18 0.87 -1.62
C ALA A 66 -8.37 -0.10 -1.43
N GLY A 67 -8.20 -1.09 -0.54
CA GLY A 67 -9.24 -2.00 -0.09
C GLY A 67 -10.32 -1.32 0.77
N PRO A 68 -11.42 -2.04 1.07
CA PRO A 68 -12.49 -1.54 1.93
C PRO A 68 -11.98 -1.21 3.33
N LYS A 69 -12.33 -0.02 3.83
CA LYS A 69 -12.07 0.43 5.22
C LYS A 69 -13.26 0.16 6.15
N THR A 70 -14.17 -0.71 5.76
CA THR A 70 -15.50 -0.92 6.36
C THR A 70 -15.54 -2.07 7.35
#